data_AF-A0A959RMB8-F1
#
_entry.id   AF-A0A959RMB8-F1
#
_cell.length_a   1.000
_cell.length_b   1.000
_cell.length_c   1.000
_cell.angle_alpha   90.00
_cell.angle_beta   90.00
_cell.angle_gamma   90.00
#
_symmetry.space_group_name_H-M   'P 1'
#
loop_
_entity.id
_entity.type
_entity.pdbx_description
1 polymer ?
#
loop_
_entity_poly.entity_id
_entity_poly.type
_entity_poly.pdbx_seq_one_letter_code
_entity_poly.pdbx_strand_id
1 'polypeptide(L)'
;MKVTSEHNERIAKMTLASVFPHYITKIEKKGRTIEELFKVIEWLTGYDKIKVQKFIDQKVTFELFFQKAKLNPNANLIKGVICGYRIEEIENPLTKQVRFLDKLV
;
A
#
# COMPACT_ATOMS: atom_id res chain seq x y z
N MET A 1 16.02 -0.22 9.87
CA MET A 1 16.62 0.58 8.78
C MET A 1 16.01 1.97 8.80
N LYS A 2 16.78 3.03 8.49
CA LYS A 2 16.23 4.37 8.27
C LYS A 2 15.83 4.50 6.81
N VAL A 3 14.68 5.11 6.56
CA VAL A 3 14.23 5.36 5.19
C VAL A 3 15.06 6.50 4.61
N THR A 4 15.68 6.29 3.46
CA THR A 4 16.45 7.33 2.75
C THR A 4 15.56 8.08 1.76
N SER A 5 15.95 9.30 1.38
CA SER A 5 15.24 10.09 0.36
C SER A 5 15.14 9.34 -0.97
N GLU A 6 16.20 8.65 -1.39
CA GLU A 6 16.20 7.81 -2.60
C GLU A 6 15.18 6.67 -2.51
N HIS A 7 15.00 6.05 -1.33
CA HIS A 7 13.98 5.03 -1.13
C HIS A 7 12.57 5.62 -1.28
N ASN A 8 12.32 6.79 -0.69
CA ASN A 8 11.04 7.47 -0.80
C ASN A 8 10.69 7.79 -2.26
N GLU A 9 11.65 8.31 -3.03
CA GLU A 9 11.46 8.58 -4.45
C GLU A 9 11.17 7.32 -5.27
N ARG A 10 11.88 6.23 -4.98
CA ARG A 10 11.63 4.95 -5.66
C ARG A 10 10.22 4.45 -5.38
N ILE A 11 9.78 4.51 -4.12
CA ILE A 11 8.40 4.16 -3.74
C ILE A 11 7.39 5.07 -4.46
N ALA A 12 7.66 6.38 -4.53
CA ALA A 12 6.79 7.33 -5.22
C ALA A 12 6.63 7.04 -6.71
N LYS A 13 7.71 6.68 -7.40
CA LYS A 13 7.76 6.40 -8.84
C LYS A 13 7.26 4.99 -9.20
N MET A 14 7.17 4.07 -8.24
CA MET A 14 6.66 2.72 -8.47
C MET A 14 5.16 2.75 -8.79
N THR A 15 4.76 1.91 -9.73
CA THR A 15 3.36 1.76 -10.14
C THR A 15 2.66 0.69 -9.32
N LEU A 16 1.38 0.90 -9.01
CA LEU A 16 0.58 -0.10 -8.30
C LEU A 16 0.53 -1.41 -9.11
N ALA A 17 0.46 -1.32 -10.43
CA ALA A 17 0.38 -2.45 -11.33
C ALA A 17 1.58 -3.41 -11.26
N SER A 18 2.79 -2.91 -10.99
CA SER A 18 3.97 -3.77 -10.86
C SER A 18 4.00 -4.52 -9.52
N VAL A 19 3.39 -3.94 -8.47
CA VAL A 19 3.39 -4.52 -7.13
C VAL A 19 2.16 -5.41 -6.88
N PHE A 20 1.03 -5.11 -7.52
CA PHE A 20 -0.23 -5.81 -7.28
C PHE A 20 -0.16 -7.34 -7.47
N PRO A 21 0.53 -7.90 -8.49
CA PRO A 21 0.71 -9.34 -8.62
C PRO A 21 1.41 -9.96 -7.41
N HIS A 22 2.38 -9.25 -6.82
CA HIS A 22 3.07 -9.73 -5.61
C HIS A 22 2.15 -9.75 -4.39
N TYR A 23 1.20 -8.82 -4.29
CA TYR A 23 0.18 -8.85 -3.24
C TYR A 23 -0.77 -10.04 -3.41
N ILE A 24 -1.22 -10.31 -4.64
CA ILE A 24 -2.05 -11.50 -4.95
C ILE A 24 -1.31 -12.78 -4.56
N THR A 25 -0.07 -12.95 -5.00
CA THR A 25 0.71 -14.15 -4.64
C THR A 25 0.91 -14.27 -3.12
N LYS A 26 1.06 -13.16 -2.40
CA LYS A 26 1.25 -13.16 -0.93
C LYS A 26 -0.02 -13.59 -0.18
N ILE A 27 -1.20 -13.13 -0.61
CA ILE A 27 -2.47 -13.52 0.01
C ILE A 27 -2.84 -14.96 -0.34
N GLU A 28 -2.58 -15.41 -1.58
CA GLU A 28 -2.84 -16.78 -2.01
C GLU A 28 -1.98 -17.77 -1.22
N LYS A 29 -0.69 -17.44 -1.00
CA LYS A 29 0.19 -18.21 -0.11
C LYS A 29 -0.30 -18.29 1.33
N LYS A 30 -1.13 -17.34 1.77
CA LYS A 30 -1.77 -17.32 3.09
C LYS A 30 -3.17 -17.95 3.08
N GLY A 31 -3.61 -18.53 1.95
CA GLY A 31 -4.94 -19.13 1.80
C GLY A 31 -6.08 -18.11 1.75
N ARG A 32 -5.78 -16.84 1.44
CA ARG A 32 -6.75 -15.74 1.35
C ARG A 32 -7.14 -15.45 -0.10
N THR A 33 -8.27 -14.78 -0.31
CA THR A 33 -8.79 -14.48 -1.64
C THR A 33 -8.45 -13.06 -2.11
N ILE A 34 -8.46 -12.86 -3.43
CA ILE A 34 -8.28 -11.54 -4.05
C ILE A 34 -9.36 -10.55 -3.57
N GLU A 35 -10.57 -11.02 -3.28
CA GLU A 35 -11.64 -10.19 -2.74
C GLU A 35 -11.31 -9.62 -1.36
N GLU A 36 -10.64 -10.40 -0.50
CA GLU A 36 -10.16 -9.90 0.80
C GLU A 36 -9.09 -8.80 0.62
N LEU A 37 -8.20 -8.94 -0.36
CA LEU A 37 -7.23 -7.89 -0.68
C LEU A 37 -7.91 -6.59 -1.10
N PHE A 38 -8.92 -6.66 -1.96
CA PHE A 38 -9.68 -5.47 -2.34
C PHE A 38 -10.41 -4.86 -1.13
N LYS A 39 -11.00 -5.66 -0.24
CA LYS A 39 -11.62 -5.15 1.00
C LYS A 39 -10.61 -4.45 1.92
N VAL A 40 -9.39 -4.98 2.02
CA VAL A 40 -8.31 -4.36 2.79
C VAL A 40 -7.90 -3.01 2.18
N ILE A 41 -7.73 -2.96 0.86
CA ILE A 41 -7.38 -1.72 0.14
C ILE A 41 -8.51 -0.69 0.29
N GLU A 42 -9.76 -1.11 0.14
CA GLU A 42 -10.95 -0.28 0.34
C GLU A 42 -11.02 0.24 1.76
N TRP A 43 -10.84 -0.61 2.76
CA TRP A 43 -10.81 -0.19 4.15
C TRP A 43 -9.70 0.84 4.42
N LEU A 44 -8.51 0.66 3.83
CA LEU A 44 -7.36 1.55 4.03
C LEU A 44 -7.51 2.89 3.29
N THR A 45 -7.99 2.88 2.05
CA THR A 45 -7.92 4.03 1.12
C THR A 45 -9.28 4.64 0.75
N GLY A 46 -10.36 3.93 1.03
CA GLY A 46 -11.73 4.25 0.61
C GLY A 46 -12.01 3.97 -0.87
N TYR A 47 -11.12 3.26 -1.58
CA TYR A 47 -11.33 2.92 -2.98
C TYR A 47 -12.00 1.56 -3.15
N ASP A 48 -13.11 1.54 -3.89
CA ASP A 48 -13.74 0.30 -4.31
C ASP A 48 -12.85 -0.51 -5.28
N LYS A 49 -13.21 -1.78 -5.45
CA LYS A 49 -12.54 -2.70 -6.38
C LYS A 49 -12.40 -2.15 -7.81
N ILE A 50 -13.42 -1.49 -8.33
CA ILE A 50 -13.45 -0.98 -9.71
C ILE A 50 -12.41 0.13 -9.88
N LYS A 51 -12.33 1.03 -8.90
CA LYS A 51 -11.40 2.14 -8.87
C LYS A 51 -9.96 1.67 -8.68
N VAL A 52 -9.73 0.69 -7.80
CA VAL A 52 -8.41 0.06 -7.65
C VAL A 52 -7.99 -0.62 -8.95
N GLN A 53 -8.88 -1.37 -9.60
CA GLN A 53 -8.59 -2.00 -10.90
C GLN A 53 -8.25 -0.96 -11.96
N LYS A 54 -9.02 0.14 -12.03
CA LYS A 54 -8.73 1.25 -12.96
C LYS A 54 -7.34 1.85 -12.72
N PHE A 55 -6.91 2.00 -11.47
CA PHE A 55 -5.57 2.49 -11.16
C PHE A 55 -4.47 1.51 -11.57
N ILE A 56 -4.72 0.20 -11.46
CA ILE A 56 -3.82 -0.85 -11.95
C ILE A 56 -3.72 -0.77 -13.48
N ASP A 57 -4.85 -0.70 -14.19
CA ASP A 57 -4.88 -0.66 -15.65
C ASP A 57 -4.21 0.62 -16.20
N GLN A 58 -4.40 1.75 -15.52
CA GLN A 58 -3.75 3.02 -15.84
C GLN A 58 -2.29 3.11 -15.40
N LYS A 59 -1.75 2.07 -14.75
CA LYS A 59 -0.38 2.02 -14.22
C LYS A 59 -0.06 3.23 -13.33
N VAL A 60 -1.01 3.64 -12.50
CA VAL A 60 -0.86 4.79 -11.62
C VAL A 60 0.24 4.53 -10.59
N THR A 61 1.02 5.58 -10.29
CA THR A 61 2.08 5.54 -9.29
C THR A 61 1.52 5.50 -7.87
N PHE A 62 2.27 4.99 -6.90
CA PHE A 62 1.85 5.03 -5.50
C PHE A 62 1.62 6.46 -5.01
N GLU A 63 2.42 7.41 -5.47
CA GLU A 63 2.22 8.83 -5.18
C GLU A 63 0.81 9.28 -5.57
N LEU A 64 0.43 9.11 -6.83
CA LEU A 64 -0.90 9.52 -7.32
C LEU A 64 -2.03 8.71 -6.69
N PHE A 65 -1.80 7.42 -6.44
CA PHE A 65 -2.77 6.54 -5.80
C PHE A 65 -3.13 7.03 -4.39
N PHE A 66 -2.13 7.33 -3.57
CA PHE A 66 -2.34 7.79 -2.19
C PHE A 66 -2.62 9.28 -2.08
N GLN A 67 -2.17 10.12 -3.03
CA GLN A 67 -2.47 11.55 -3.04
C GLN A 67 -3.97 11.85 -3.06
N LYS A 68 -4.75 11.01 -3.77
CA LYS A 68 -6.21 11.13 -3.85
C LYS A 68 -6.95 10.25 -2.85
N ALA A 69 -6.23 9.43 -2.08
CA ALA A 69 -6.83 8.47 -1.17
C ALA A 69 -7.25 9.15 0.13
N LYS A 70 -8.43 8.79 0.63
CA LYS A 70 -8.87 9.21 1.96
C LYS A 70 -8.56 8.06 2.92
N LEU A 71 -7.43 8.16 3.61
CA LEU A 71 -7.03 7.10 4.52
C LEU A 71 -8.02 6.92 5.66
N ASN A 72 -8.18 5.66 6.06
CA ASN A 72 -8.95 5.33 7.25
C ASN A 72 -8.37 6.06 8.47
N PRO A 73 -9.20 6.70 9.32
CA PRO A 73 -8.74 7.30 10.57
C PRO A 73 -7.98 6.30 11.46
N ASN A 74 -8.34 5.01 11.40
CA ASN A 74 -7.70 3.94 12.16
C ASN A 74 -6.38 3.43 11.54
N ALA A 75 -5.96 3.95 10.37
CA ALA A 75 -4.70 3.55 9.75
C ALA A 75 -3.49 3.90 10.63
N ASN A 76 -3.62 4.91 11.50
CA ASN A 76 -2.60 5.27 12.50
C ASN A 76 -2.36 4.17 13.57
N LEU A 77 -3.29 3.22 13.73
CA LEU A 77 -3.14 2.08 14.62
C LEU A 77 -2.25 0.98 14.04
N ILE A 78 -1.95 1.04 12.74
CA ILE A 78 -1.07 0.08 12.07
C ILE A 78 0.37 0.36 12.50
N LYS A 79 0.84 -0.40 13.49
CA LYS A 79 2.16 -0.27 14.10
C LYS A 79 3.02 -1.52 13.91
N GLY A 80 4.27 -1.44 14.37
CA GLY A 80 5.23 -2.53 14.34
C GLY A 80 6.18 -2.47 13.14
N VAL A 81 6.81 -3.61 12.87
CA VAL A 81 7.88 -3.73 11.86
C VAL A 81 7.35 -4.42 10.61
N ILE A 82 7.71 -3.88 9.44
CA ILE A 82 7.46 -4.47 8.12
C ILE A 82 8.65 -4.18 7.20
N CYS A 83 9.10 -5.18 6.44
CA CYS A 83 10.27 -5.07 5.55
C CYS A 83 11.54 -4.49 6.21
N GLY A 84 11.73 -4.70 7.52
CA GLY A 84 12.87 -4.16 8.28
C GLY A 84 12.75 -2.69 8.73
N TYR A 85 11.59 -2.07 8.49
CA TYR A 85 11.26 -0.70 8.91
C TYR A 85 10.18 -0.71 9.98
N ARG A 86 10.34 0.15 11.00
CA ARG A 86 9.31 0.39 12.01
C ARG A 86 8.37 1.48 11.49
N ILE A 87 7.11 1.14 11.27
CA ILE A 87 6.15 1.99 10.55
C ILE A 87 5.91 3.34 11.27
N GLU A 88 5.84 3.30 12.59
CA GLU A 88 5.67 4.47 13.46
C GLU A 88 6.83 5.49 13.33
N GLU A 89 8.05 5.03 13.01
CA GLU A 89 9.25 5.87 12.84
C GLU A 89 9.41 6.41 11.40
N ILE A 90 8.56 6.02 10.45
CA ILE A 90 8.65 6.52 9.07
C ILE A 90 8.12 7.96 9.02
N GLU A 91 9.02 8.89 8.69
CA GLU A 91 8.71 10.31 8.55
C GLU A 91 7.99 10.63 7.22
N ASN A 92 8.37 9.95 6.14
CA ASN A 92 7.76 10.19 4.83
C ASN A 92 6.32 9.63 4.79
N PRO A 93 5.30 10.49 4.56
CA PRO A 93 3.91 10.07 4.65
C PRO A 93 3.55 9.03 3.59
N LEU A 94 3.99 9.20 2.35
CA LEU A 94 3.71 8.28 1.26
C LEU A 94 4.31 6.90 1.53
N THR A 95 5.58 6.84 1.93
CA THR A 95 6.22 5.57 2.27
C THR A 95 5.54 4.91 3.46
N LYS A 96 5.14 5.66 4.49
CA LYS A 96 4.38 5.14 5.61
C LYS A 96 3.05 4.51 5.18
N GLN A 97 2.33 5.17 4.26
CA GLN A 97 1.06 4.69 3.70
C GLN A 97 1.22 3.40 2.89
N VAL A 98 2.27 3.33 2.06
CA VAL A 98 2.62 2.10 1.34
C VAL A 98 2.95 0.97 2.32
N ARG A 99 3.68 1.27 3.41
CA ARG A 99 3.97 0.28 4.45
C ARG A 99 2.74 -0.18 5.25
N PHE A 100 1.73 0.68 5.41
CA PHE A 100 0.44 0.25 5.97
C PHE A 100 -0.20 -0.82 5.09
N LEU A 101 -0.23 -0.60 3.78
CA LEU A 101 -0.76 -1.58 2.84
C LEU A 101 0.05 -2.89 2.90
N ASP A 102 1.38 -2.81 2.82
CA ASP A 102 2.26 -3.99 2.92
C ASP A 102 2.04 -4.82 4.20
N LYS A 103 1.67 -4.15 5.30
CA LYS A 103 1.42 -4.78 6.60
C LYS A 103 0.07 -5.49 6.67
N LEU A 104 -0.95 -4.94 6.01
CA LEU A 104 -2.29 -5.52 6.00
C LEU A 104 -2.40 -6.73 5.06
N VAL A 105 -1.60 -6.75 3.99
CA VAL A 105 -1.50 -7.86 3.01
C VAL A 105 -0.62 -8.99 3.53
#